data_AF-A0A1G1A2G3-F1
#
_entry.id   AF-A0A1G1A2G3-F1
#
_cell.length_a   1.000
_cell.length_b   1.000
_cell.length_c   1.000
_cell.angle_alpha   90.00
_cell.angle_beta   90.00
_cell.angle_gamma   90.00
#
_symmetry.space_group_name_H-M   'P 1'
#
loop_
_entity.id
_entity.type
_entity.pdbx_description
1 polymer ?
#
loop_
_entity_poly.entity_id
_entity_poly.type
_entity_poly.pdbx_seq_one_letter_code
_entity_poly.pdbx_strand_id
1 'polypeptide(L)'
;MIKTICKSFAWIIGVLAGLATILNYCQLPPDTVLGGIVVSLNWKISLPIAILVVIATSVFSYFLGKGFFSSHKQLVIKSAIYGVGNNVIDVTDKLKSLVQNNTLSVVVGNHLAGDPLYGTPKHLDLWFTYGTSDRKAFVREGRKLELP
;
A
#
# COMPACT_ATOMS: atom_id res chain seq x y z
N MET A 1 -5.37 9.06 8.39
CA MET A 1 -6.62 9.81 8.08
C MET A 1 -6.41 11.05 7.20
N ILE A 2 -5.29 11.78 7.29
CA ILE A 2 -5.01 12.98 6.48
C ILE A 2 -4.94 12.76 4.95
N LYS A 3 -4.51 11.58 4.49
CA LYS A 3 -4.33 11.29 3.05
C LYS A 3 -5.65 11.16 2.27
N THR A 4 -6.78 10.92 2.94
CA THR A 4 -8.10 10.84 2.30
C THR A 4 -8.70 12.23 2.08
N ILE A 5 -8.44 13.17 2.98
CA ILE A 5 -8.93 14.55 2.93
C ILE A 5 -8.31 15.32 1.75
N CYS A 6 -7.00 15.17 1.50
CA CYS A 6 -6.34 15.82 0.36
C CYS A 6 -6.86 15.34 -1.01
N LYS A 7 -7.25 14.07 -1.15
CA LYS A 7 -7.82 13.54 -2.41
C LYS A 7 -9.22 14.12 -2.67
N SER A 8 -10.03 14.27 -1.64
CA SER A 8 -11.36 14.90 -1.76
C SER A 8 -11.25 16.40 -2.08
N PHE A 9 -10.31 17.13 -1.46
CA PHE A 9 -10.12 18.56 -1.74
C PHE A 9 -9.65 18.85 -3.17
N ALA A 10 -8.74 18.03 -3.72
CA ALA A 10 -8.26 18.22 -5.09
C ALA A 10 -9.39 18.06 -6.14
N TRP A 11 -10.31 17.10 -5.93
CA TRP A 11 -11.48 16.93 -6.79
C TRP A 11 -12.47 18.09 -6.64
N ILE A 12 -12.71 18.56 -5.41
CA ILE A 12 -13.59 19.70 -5.12
C ILE A 12 -13.07 20.98 -5.77
N ILE A 13 -11.77 21.26 -5.71
CA ILE A 13 -11.16 22.43 -6.37
C ILE A 13 -11.31 22.34 -7.89
N GLY A 14 -11.09 21.17 -8.49
CA GLY A 14 -11.27 20.96 -9.94
C GLY A 14 -12.72 21.12 -10.39
N VAL A 15 -13.68 20.61 -9.60
CA VAL A 15 -15.12 20.76 -9.88
C VAL A 15 -15.57 22.21 -9.71
N LEU A 16 -15.14 22.92 -8.66
CA LEU A 16 -15.44 24.34 -8.44
C LEU A 16 -14.85 25.23 -9.54
N ALA A 17 -13.61 24.96 -9.97
CA ALA A 17 -12.98 25.69 -11.07
C ALA A 17 -13.73 25.45 -12.41
N GLY A 18 -14.12 24.21 -12.69
CA GLY A 18 -14.94 23.88 -13.86
C GLY A 18 -16.31 24.57 -13.84
N LEU A 19 -17.01 24.52 -12.69
CA LEU A 19 -18.32 25.14 -12.50
C LEU A 19 -18.24 26.68 -12.64
N ALA A 20 -17.20 27.32 -12.09
CA ALA A 20 -16.99 28.76 -12.22
C ALA A 20 -16.78 29.18 -13.69
N THR A 21 -16.06 28.37 -14.47
CA THR A 21 -15.86 28.62 -15.91
C THR A 21 -17.17 28.49 -16.70
N ILE A 22 -18.00 27.49 -16.38
CA ILE A 22 -19.31 27.27 -17.01
C ILE A 22 -20.29 28.40 -16.68
N LEU A 23 -20.35 28.81 -15.41
CA LEU A 23 -21.21 29.93 -14.98
C LEU A 23 -20.81 31.26 -15.63
N ASN A 24 -19.50 31.50 -15.84
CA ASN A 24 -19.00 32.67 -16.56
C ASN A 24 -19.37 32.63 -18.06
N TYR A 25 -19.37 31.44 -18.68
CA TYR A 25 -19.80 31.25 -20.07
C TYR A 25 -21.32 31.40 -20.27
N CYS A 26 -22.12 31.09 -19.25
CA CYS A 26 -23.58 31.19 -19.30
C CYS A 26 -24.12 32.64 -19.21
N GLN A 27 -23.27 33.67 -19.13
CA GLN A 27 -23.67 35.08 -19.02
C GLN A 27 -24.79 35.30 -17.97
N LEU A 28 -24.61 34.75 -16.77
CA LEU A 28 -25.53 35.02 -15.66
C LEU A 28 -25.58 36.52 -15.38
N PRO A 29 -26.79 37.10 -15.24
CA PRO A 29 -26.92 38.53 -15.08
C PRO A 29 -26.29 38.95 -13.73
N PRO A 30 -25.52 40.06 -13.73
CA PRO A 30 -24.66 40.46 -12.61
C PRO A 30 -25.43 40.93 -11.37
N ASP A 31 -26.75 41.07 -11.49
CA ASP A 31 -27.69 41.41 -10.42
C ASP A 31 -27.97 40.24 -9.47
N THR A 32 -27.59 39.02 -9.85
CA THR A 32 -27.70 37.84 -8.99
C THR A 32 -26.46 37.65 -8.10
N VAL A 33 -26.66 37.12 -6.89
CA VAL A 33 -25.58 36.84 -5.92
C VAL A 33 -24.48 35.96 -6.53
N LEU A 34 -24.86 35.03 -7.42
CA LEU A 34 -23.92 34.18 -8.15
C LEU A 34 -23.15 34.96 -9.23
N GLY A 35 -23.78 35.91 -9.93
CA GLY A 35 -23.12 36.79 -10.91
C GLY A 35 -22.06 37.70 -10.30
N GLY A 36 -22.33 38.27 -9.11
CA GLY A 36 -21.35 39.12 -8.40
C GLY A 36 -20.07 38.39 -7.99
N ILE A 37 -20.18 37.12 -7.56
CA ILE A 37 -19.02 36.29 -7.20
C ILE A 37 -18.15 35.97 -8.43
N VAL A 38 -18.78 35.67 -9.57
CA VAL A 38 -18.09 35.38 -10.84
C VAL A 38 -17.33 36.62 -11.36
N VAL A 39 -17.93 37.81 -11.28
CA VAL A 39 -17.27 39.07 -11.72
C VAL A 39 -16.07 39.43 -10.84
N SER A 40 -16.11 39.12 -9.54
CA SER A 40 -14.99 39.39 -8.62
C SER A 40 -13.77 38.45 -8.79
N LEU A 41 -13.94 37.33 -9.48
CA LEU A 41 -12.91 36.32 -9.79
C LEU A 41 -12.37 36.42 -11.22
N ASN A 42 -12.57 37.57 -11.89
CA ASN A 42 -12.19 37.82 -13.29
C ASN A 42 -10.66 37.95 -13.50
N TRP A 43 -9.91 36.86 -13.32
CA TRP A 43 -8.65 36.68 -14.03
C TRP A 43 -8.99 36.37 -15.49
N LYS A 44 -8.60 37.26 -16.42
CA LYS A 44 -8.74 37.05 -17.87
C LYS A 44 -7.87 35.87 -18.33
N ILE A 45 -8.25 34.65 -17.98
CA ILE A 45 -7.62 33.43 -18.46
C ILE A 45 -8.21 33.18 -19.84
N SER A 46 -7.40 33.45 -20.86
CA SER A 46 -7.75 33.18 -22.25
C SER A 46 -8.16 31.71 -22.41
N LEU A 47 -9.26 31.43 -23.11
CA LEU A 47 -9.76 30.09 -23.46
C LEU A 47 -8.68 29.01 -23.71
N PRO A 48 -7.63 29.26 -24.52
CA PRO A 48 -6.56 28.29 -24.75
C PRO A 48 -5.81 27.86 -23.48
N ILE A 49 -5.64 28.76 -22.50
CA ILE A 49 -4.91 28.47 -21.25
C ILE A 49 -5.73 27.52 -20.37
N ALA A 50 -7.05 27.73 -20.28
CA ALA A 50 -7.93 26.84 -19.50
C ALA A 50 -7.93 25.41 -20.05
N ILE A 51 -7.97 25.25 -21.37
CA ILE A 51 -7.90 23.94 -22.04
C ILE A 51 -6.56 23.26 -21.75
N LEU A 52 -5.45 24.00 -21.80
CA LEU A 52 -4.13 23.46 -21.47
C LEU A 52 -4.02 23.00 -20.02
N VAL A 53 -4.62 23.71 -19.06
CA VAL A 53 -4.63 23.31 -17.64
C VAL A 53 -5.46 22.04 -17.42
N VAL A 54 -6.62 21.92 -18.07
CA VAL A 54 -7.46 20.70 -18.00
C VAL A 54 -6.73 19.51 -18.62
N ILE A 55 -6.09 19.68 -19.78
CA ILE A 55 -5.31 18.63 -20.42
C ILE A 55 -4.09 18.27 -19.55
N ALA A 56 -3.35 19.25 -19.05
CA ALA A 56 -2.19 19.03 -18.20
C ALA A 56 -2.57 18.30 -16.91
N THR A 57 -3.67 18.65 -16.25
CA THR A 57 -4.15 17.96 -15.05
C THR A 57 -4.66 16.55 -15.34
N SER A 58 -5.34 16.33 -16.48
CA SER A 58 -5.79 15.00 -16.91
C SER A 58 -4.61 14.08 -17.27
N VAL A 59 -3.59 14.61 -17.94
CA VAL A 59 -2.36 13.87 -18.28
C VAL A 59 -1.52 13.64 -17.02
N PHE A 60 -1.43 14.63 -16.13
CA PHE A 60 -0.68 14.52 -14.88
C PHE A 60 -1.33 13.53 -13.90
N SER A 61 -2.67 13.48 -13.83
CA SER A 61 -3.39 12.46 -13.05
C SER A 61 -3.26 11.06 -13.65
N TYR A 62 -3.26 10.94 -14.99
CA TYR A 62 -2.95 9.68 -15.67
C TYR A 62 -1.52 9.19 -15.35
N PHE A 63 -0.56 10.12 -15.30
CA PHE A 63 0.85 9.79 -15.03
C PHE A 63 1.11 9.51 -13.54
N LEU A 64 0.54 10.30 -12.62
CA LEU A 64 0.61 10.07 -11.17
C LEU A 64 -0.14 8.80 -10.74
N GLY A 65 -1.17 8.39 -11.48
CA GLY A 65 -1.99 7.22 -11.15
C GLY A 65 -1.26 5.88 -11.27
N LYS A 66 -0.19 5.79 -12.05
CA LYS A 66 0.52 4.53 -12.29
C LYS A 66 1.61 4.19 -11.27
N GLY A 67 2.03 5.13 -10.41
CA GLY A 67 3.33 5.02 -9.73
C GLY A 67 3.36 4.74 -8.22
N PHE A 68 2.28 4.90 -7.45
CA PHE A 68 2.42 5.06 -5.98
C PHE A 68 1.66 4.08 -5.07
N PHE A 69 0.98 3.06 -5.60
CA PHE A 69 0.35 2.03 -4.78
C PHE A 69 1.02 0.68 -4.93
N SER A 70 2.34 0.62 -4.74
CA SER A 70 3.00 -0.63 -4.39
C SER A 70 2.52 -1.04 -3.00
N SER A 71 1.47 -1.86 -2.94
CA SER A 71 1.05 -2.54 -1.71
C SER A 71 2.21 -3.42 -1.26
N HIS A 72 3.05 -2.87 -0.38
CA HIS A 72 4.14 -3.63 0.22
C HIS A 72 3.47 -4.69 1.09
N LYS A 73 3.53 -5.94 0.63
CA LYS A 73 3.00 -7.08 1.37
C LYS A 73 3.91 -7.28 2.58
N GLN A 74 3.32 -7.17 3.76
CA GLN A 74 4.03 -7.37 5.02
C GLN A 74 4.08 -8.86 5.34
N LEU A 75 5.26 -9.38 5.68
CA LEU A 75 5.45 -10.72 6.20
C LEU A 75 5.29 -10.71 7.72
N VAL A 76 4.38 -11.53 8.25
CA VAL A 76 4.12 -11.66 9.69
C VAL A 76 4.11 -13.13 10.08
N ILE A 77 5.07 -13.54 10.91
CA ILE A 77 5.14 -14.90 11.46
C ILE A 77 4.10 -15.04 12.58
N LYS A 78 3.21 -16.03 12.49
CA LYS A 78 2.15 -16.29 13.46
C LYS A 78 2.53 -17.37 14.47
N SER A 79 3.02 -18.49 13.98
CA SER A 79 3.48 -19.62 14.79
C SER A 79 4.51 -20.41 14.00
N ALA A 80 5.56 -20.90 14.67
CA ALA A 80 6.57 -21.72 14.06
C ALA A 80 7.09 -22.75 15.07
N ILE A 81 7.05 -24.02 14.67
CA ILE A 81 7.40 -25.14 15.52
C ILE A 81 8.47 -25.98 14.82
N TYR A 82 9.58 -26.24 15.52
CA TYR A 82 10.68 -27.06 15.02
C TYR A 82 10.83 -28.34 15.83
N GLY A 83 10.77 -29.50 15.15
CA GLY A 83 10.94 -30.79 15.81
C GLY A 83 10.31 -31.95 15.07
N VAL A 84 9.94 -32.99 15.80
CA VAL A 84 9.27 -34.18 15.27
C VAL A 84 8.42 -34.86 16.34
N GLY A 85 7.20 -35.28 15.97
CA GLY A 85 6.26 -35.91 16.91
C GLY A 85 5.96 -34.98 18.10
N ASN A 86 6.20 -35.49 19.32
CA ASN A 86 5.99 -34.72 20.56
C ASN A 86 7.23 -33.92 21.00
N ASN A 87 8.38 -34.10 20.33
CA ASN A 87 9.62 -33.40 20.66
C ASN A 87 9.76 -32.19 19.75
N VAL A 88 9.16 -31.08 20.19
CA VAL A 88 9.10 -29.84 19.43
C VAL A 88 9.49 -28.62 20.27
N ILE A 89 10.05 -27.62 19.61
CA ILE A 89 10.43 -26.33 20.21
C ILE A 89 9.75 -25.21 19.43
N ASP A 90 9.15 -24.28 20.15
CA ASP A 90 8.60 -23.06 19.56
C ASP A 90 9.76 -22.14 19.12
N VAL A 91 9.84 -21.87 17.82
CA VAL A 91 10.83 -20.99 17.19
C VAL A 91 10.20 -19.71 16.64
N THR A 92 8.96 -19.41 17.03
CA THR A 92 8.18 -18.27 16.52
C THR A 92 8.93 -16.96 16.68
N ASP A 93 9.39 -16.64 17.89
CA ASP A 93 10.05 -15.36 18.16
C ASP A 93 11.45 -15.29 17.55
N LYS A 94 12.12 -16.45 17.44
CA LYS A 94 13.39 -16.53 16.73
C LYS A 94 13.21 -16.19 15.25
N LEU A 95 12.23 -16.78 14.56
CA LEU A 95 11.97 -16.48 13.16
C LEU A 95 11.50 -15.04 12.96
N LYS A 96 10.68 -14.48 13.87
CA LYS A 96 10.29 -13.06 13.85
C LYS A 96 11.52 -12.15 13.87
N SER A 97 12.52 -12.45 14.70
CA SER A 97 13.76 -11.65 14.81
C SER A 97 14.63 -11.70 13.55
N LEU A 98 14.45 -12.73 12.70
CA LEU A 98 15.20 -12.92 11.47
C LEU A 98 14.52 -12.29 10.24
N VAL A 99 13.27 -11.83 10.36
CA VAL A 99 12.57 -11.15 9.26
C VAL A 99 13.23 -9.79 9.02
N GLN A 100 13.69 -9.57 7.78
CA GLN A 100 14.31 -8.31 7.35
C GLN A 100 13.72 -7.87 6.03
N ASN A 101 13.36 -6.59 5.92
CA ASN A 101 12.76 -6.01 4.70
C ASN A 101 11.52 -6.79 4.19
N ASN A 102 10.68 -7.28 5.11
CA ASN A 102 9.54 -8.16 4.84
C ASN A 102 9.89 -9.52 4.22
N THR A 103 11.15 -9.93 4.21
CA THR A 103 11.60 -11.23 3.70
C THR A 103 12.19 -12.07 4.82
N LEU A 104 12.23 -13.39 4.64
CA LEU A 104 12.91 -14.32 5.54
C LEU A 104 13.69 -15.35 4.73
N SER A 105 14.99 -15.45 4.96
CA SER A 105 15.85 -16.46 4.35
C SER A 105 16.73 -17.09 5.42
N VAL A 106 16.45 -18.34 5.77
CA VAL A 106 17.19 -19.08 6.79
C VAL A 106 17.28 -20.56 6.45
N VAL A 107 18.38 -21.21 6.81
CA VAL A 107 18.48 -22.67 6.70
C VAL A 107 17.75 -23.27 7.89
N VAL A 108 16.88 -24.26 7.69
CA VAL A 108 16.19 -24.93 8.78
C VAL A 108 17.15 -25.91 9.45
N GLY A 109 17.38 -25.78 10.76
CA GLY A 109 18.21 -26.72 11.50
C GLY A 109 18.38 -26.37 12.99
N ASN A 110 19.21 -27.17 13.68
CA ASN A 110 19.44 -27.08 15.13
C ASN A 110 19.87 -25.68 15.63
N HIS A 111 20.40 -24.79 14.79
CA HIS A 111 20.76 -23.43 15.20
C HIS A 111 19.55 -22.52 15.49
N LEU A 112 18.34 -22.93 15.10
CA LEU A 112 17.11 -22.17 15.36
C LEU A 112 16.69 -22.27 16.84
N ALA A 113 16.84 -23.43 17.47
CA ALA A 113 16.31 -23.70 18.81
C ALA A 113 17.12 -24.72 19.65
N GLY A 114 18.21 -25.26 19.12
CA GLY A 114 18.85 -26.48 19.64
C GLY A 114 18.28 -27.74 18.98
N ASP A 115 18.61 -28.89 19.56
CA ASP A 115 18.15 -30.19 19.07
C ASP A 115 17.13 -30.81 20.05
N PRO A 116 15.84 -30.85 19.70
CA PRO A 116 14.83 -31.50 20.54
C PRO A 116 14.92 -33.03 20.55
N LEU A 117 15.51 -33.65 19.52
CA LEU A 117 15.64 -35.10 19.45
C LEU A 117 16.85 -35.50 18.60
N TYR A 118 17.92 -35.86 19.29
CA TYR A 118 19.20 -36.22 18.68
C TYR A 118 19.08 -37.41 17.72
N GLY A 119 19.79 -37.35 16.60
CA GLY A 119 19.87 -38.43 15.61
C GLY A 119 18.62 -38.62 14.75
N THR A 120 17.57 -37.81 14.94
CA THR A 120 16.33 -37.89 14.15
C THR A 120 16.17 -36.64 13.26
N PRO A 121 15.88 -36.80 11.95
CA PRO A 121 15.59 -35.67 11.08
C PRO A 121 14.33 -34.92 11.53
N LYS A 122 14.46 -33.60 11.70
CA LYS A 122 13.35 -32.74 12.12
C LYS A 122 12.75 -31.96 10.97
N HIS A 123 11.65 -31.26 11.24
CA HIS A 123 11.03 -30.34 10.31
C HIS A 123 10.56 -29.08 11.03
N LEU A 124 10.36 -28.04 10.24
CA LEU A 124 9.74 -26.78 10.63
C LEU A 124 8.31 -26.75 10.07
N ASP A 125 7.32 -26.59 10.94
CA ASP A 125 5.96 -26.20 10.59
C ASP A 125 5.78 -24.72 10.91
N LEU A 126 5.50 -23.92 9.89
CA LEU A 126 5.44 -22.47 9.96
C LEU A 126 4.11 -21.95 9.44
N TRP A 127 3.42 -21.15 10.24
CA TRP A 127 2.25 -20.38 9.84
C TRP A 127 2.58 -18.89 9.81
N PHE A 128 2.24 -18.23 8.71
CA PHE A 128 2.56 -16.83 8.49
C PHE A 128 1.50 -16.15 7.62
N THR A 129 1.43 -14.82 7.73
CA THR A 129 0.61 -13.98 6.86
C THR A 129 1.55 -13.22 5.91
N TYR A 130 1.17 -13.13 4.63
CA TYR A 130 1.84 -12.29 3.65
C TYR A 130 0.83 -11.32 3.02
N GLY A 131 0.89 -10.04 3.43
CA GLY A 131 -0.15 -9.07 3.15
C GLY A 131 -1.45 -9.43 3.88
N THR A 132 -2.48 -9.83 3.14
CA THR A 132 -3.80 -10.24 3.70
C THR A 132 -4.02 -11.76 3.65
N SER A 133 -3.04 -12.53 3.15
CA SER A 133 -3.20 -13.97 2.95
C SER A 133 -2.43 -14.76 3.98
N ASP A 134 -3.14 -15.62 4.72
CA ASP A 134 -2.53 -16.61 5.61
C ASP A 134 -2.00 -17.81 4.82
N ARG A 135 -0.84 -18.32 5.24
CA ARG A 135 -0.08 -19.38 4.56
C ARG A 135 0.60 -20.28 5.57
N LYS A 136 0.90 -21.50 5.12
CA LYS A 136 1.68 -22.49 5.86
C LYS A 136 2.87 -22.94 5.03
N ALA A 137 3.99 -23.20 5.69
CA ALA A 137 5.17 -23.78 5.10
C ALA A 137 5.64 -24.96 5.96
N PHE A 138 6.00 -26.05 5.29
CA PHE A 138 6.56 -27.23 5.91
C PHE A 138 7.94 -27.51 5.30
N VAL A 139 8.99 -27.40 6.09
CA VAL A 139 10.37 -27.46 5.58
C VAL A 139 11.19 -28.45 6.41
N ARG A 140 11.84 -29.40 5.73
CA ARG A 140 12.72 -30.37 6.39
C ARG A 140 14.01 -29.71 6.87
N GLU A 141 14.59 -30.24 7.93
CA GLU A 141 15.93 -29.89 8.39
C GLU A 141 16.97 -30.00 7.25
N GLY A 142 17.93 -29.07 7.26
CA GLY A 142 18.96 -28.91 6.23
C GLY A 142 18.49 -28.17 4.97
N ARG A 143 17.20 -27.87 4.84
CA ARG A 143 16.66 -27.13 3.68
C ARG A 143 16.58 -25.64 3.98
N LYS A 144 16.74 -24.83 2.93
CA LYS A 144 16.56 -23.38 3.01
C LYS A 144 15.07 -23.05 2.98
N LEU A 145 14.63 -22.23 3.94
CA LEU A 145 13.34 -21.55 3.94
C LEU A 145 13.54 -20.15 3.34
N GLU A 146 12.78 -19.83 2.31
CA GLU A 146 12.76 -18.51 1.68
C GLU A 146 11.31 -18.02 1.60
N LEU A 147 11.04 -16.87 2.22
CA LEU A 147 9.76 -16.17 2.17
C LEU A 147 9.96 -14.77 1.59
N PRO A 148 9.03 -14.32 0.72
CA PRO A 148 9.04 -12.99 0.13
C PRO A 148 8.59 -11.90 1.09
#